data_AF-A0A928W1Z5-F1
#
_entry.id   AF-A0A928W1Z5-F1
#
_cell.length_a   1.000
_cell.length_b   1.000
_cell.length_c   1.000
_cell.angle_alpha   90.00
_cell.angle_beta   90.00
_cell.angle_gamma   90.00
#
_symmetry.space_group_name_H-M   'P 1'
#
loop_
_entity.id
_entity.type
_entity.pdbx_description
1 polymer ?
#
loop_
_entity_poly.entity_id
_entity_poly.type
_entity_poly.pdbx_seq_one_letter_code
_entity_poly.pdbx_strand_id
1 'polypeptide(L)'
;KGGCITKAGFLDKIKKAYDENPNLANLLLAPEFKQTILDRQTAWREVLSTANTLGVPVPAFSASLDYFDSYRRAVLPQNLTQAQRDYFGAHTYERTDKARGESFHAEWF
;
A
#
# COMPACT_ATOMS: atom_id res chain seq x y z
N LYS A 1 5.81 25.45 23.32
CA LYS A 1 5.27 24.14 22.83
C LYS A 1 6.45 23.36 22.27
N GLY A 2 6.89 22.33 22.98
CA GLY A 2 8.18 21.66 22.82
C GLY A 2 8.40 21.08 21.43
N GLY A 3 9.64 21.18 20.93
CA GLY A 3 10.01 20.63 19.63
C GLY A 3 9.95 19.11 19.67
N CYS A 4 9.06 18.52 18.88
CA CYS A 4 9.07 17.08 18.63
C CYS A 4 10.35 16.69 17.88
N ILE A 5 10.92 15.51 18.19
CA ILE A 5 12.17 14.98 17.59
C ILE A 5 12.07 14.89 16.06
N THR A 6 10.86 14.69 15.52
CA THR A 6 10.60 14.53 14.07
C THR A 6 10.24 15.84 13.36
N LYS A 7 10.43 16.99 14.01
CA LYS A 7 10.08 18.29 13.43
C LYS A 7 10.91 18.56 12.16
N ALA A 8 10.23 18.65 11.02
CA ALA A 8 10.82 18.95 9.72
C ALA A 8 9.86 19.80 8.89
N GLY A 9 10.38 20.56 7.92
CA GLY A 9 9.55 21.31 6.96
C GLY A 9 8.61 20.40 6.14
N PHE A 10 8.87 19.09 6.11
CA PHE A 10 7.95 18.09 5.57
C PHE A 10 6.58 18.07 6.27
N LEU A 11 6.53 18.34 7.59
CA LEU A 11 5.27 18.37 8.33
C LEU A 11 4.36 19.53 7.92
N ASP A 12 4.94 20.65 7.47
CA ASP A 12 4.15 21.79 6.97
C ASP A 12 3.42 21.43 5.67
N LYS A 13 4.02 20.58 4.84
CA LYS A 13 3.37 20.04 3.63
C LYS A 13 2.22 19.10 3.98
N ILE A 14 2.40 18.25 4.99
CA ILE A 14 1.32 17.38 5.49
C ILE A 14 0.16 18.22 5.99
N LYS A 15 0.46 19.24 6.81
CA LYS A 15 -0.54 20.17 7.32
C LYS A 15 -1.30 20.83 6.16
N LYS A 16 -0.58 21.38 5.19
CA LYS A 16 -1.18 22.02 4.01
C LYS A 16 -2.12 21.07 3.25
N ALA A 17 -1.74 19.81 3.06
CA ALA A 17 -2.60 18.84 2.37
C ALA A 17 -3.94 18.59 3.09
N TYR A 18 -3.92 18.56 4.43
CA TYR A 18 -5.15 18.41 5.23
C TYR A 18 -5.92 19.73 5.41
N ASP A 19 -5.24 20.88 5.39
CA ASP A 19 -5.90 22.20 5.33
C ASP A 19 -6.68 22.35 4.01
N GLU A 20 -6.13 21.86 2.88
CA GLU A 20 -6.78 21.86 1.56
C GLU A 20 -7.91 20.82 1.45
N ASN A 21 -7.73 19.62 2.02
CA ASN A 21 -8.76 18.59 2.06
C ASN A 21 -8.80 17.88 3.43
N PRO A 22 -9.66 18.33 4.35
CA PRO A 22 -9.80 17.70 5.66
C PRO A 22 -10.28 16.25 5.62
N ASN A 23 -10.95 15.85 4.53
CA ASN A 23 -11.48 14.50 4.33
C ASN A 23 -10.53 13.60 3.51
N LEU A 24 -9.25 13.97 3.40
CA LEU A 24 -8.26 13.22 2.65
C LEU A 24 -8.06 11.82 3.26
N ALA A 25 -8.48 10.78 2.54
CA ALA A 25 -8.39 9.39 2.99
C ALA A 25 -6.94 8.88 3.13
N ASN A 26 -6.01 9.41 2.32
CA ASN A 26 -4.62 9.02 2.34
C ASN A 26 -3.72 10.12 1.76
N LEU A 27 -2.55 10.36 2.37
CA LEU A 27 -1.58 11.36 1.90
C LEU A 27 -1.07 11.11 0.48
N LEU A 28 -1.01 9.85 0.03
CA LEU A 28 -0.62 9.52 -1.34
C LEU A 28 -1.59 10.07 -2.40
N LEU A 29 -2.79 10.49 -2.00
CA LEU A 29 -3.78 11.10 -2.89
C LEU A 29 -3.65 12.63 -2.97
N ALA A 30 -2.89 13.26 -2.07
CA ALA A 30 -2.64 14.70 -2.14
C ALA A 30 -1.73 15.02 -3.35
N PRO A 31 -2.05 16.04 -4.17
CA PRO A 31 -1.34 16.29 -5.44
C PRO A 31 0.18 16.40 -5.31
N GLU A 32 0.67 17.16 -4.33
CA GLU A 32 2.11 17.35 -4.12
C GLU A 32 2.83 16.04 -3.76
N PHE A 33 2.24 15.23 -2.87
CA PHE A 33 2.81 13.95 -2.44
C PHE A 33 2.75 12.91 -3.56
N LYS A 34 1.61 12.83 -4.26
CA LYS A 34 1.43 11.96 -5.42
C LYS A 34 2.52 12.23 -6.46
N GLN A 35 2.70 13.48 -6.87
CA GLN A 35 3.68 13.83 -7.89
C GLN A 35 5.11 13.53 -7.40
N THR A 36 5.42 13.88 -6.16
CA THR A 36 6.73 13.61 -5.53
C THR A 36 7.12 12.13 -5.61
N ILE A 37 6.16 11.23 -5.36
CA ILE A 37 6.38 9.77 -5.44
C ILE A 37 6.51 9.31 -6.90
N LEU A 38 5.63 9.78 -7.80
CA LEU A 38 5.69 9.40 -9.21
C LEU A 38 7.02 9.78 -9.87
N ASP A 39 7.56 10.96 -9.53
CA ASP A 39 8.84 11.45 -10.04
C ASP A 39 10.04 10.63 -9.54
N ARG A 40 9.91 9.98 -8.36
CA ARG A 40 11.03 9.31 -7.67
C ARG A 40 10.97 7.79 -7.70
N GLN A 41 9.83 7.19 -8.07
CA GLN A 41 9.64 5.74 -7.97
C GLN A 41 10.68 4.93 -8.76
N THR A 42 11.19 5.44 -9.88
CA THR A 42 12.22 4.75 -10.68
C THR A 42 13.54 4.67 -9.90
N ALA A 43 14.06 5.81 -9.44
CA ALA A 43 15.27 5.87 -8.63
C ALA A 43 15.13 5.06 -7.32
N TRP A 44 13.94 5.10 -6.71
CA TRP A 44 13.64 4.30 -5.53
C TRP A 44 13.81 2.80 -5.81
N ARG A 45 13.28 2.29 -6.93
CA ARG A 45 13.45 0.89 -7.35
C ARG A 45 14.90 0.54 -7.65
N GLU A 46 15.65 1.43 -8.30
CA GLU A 46 17.06 1.21 -8.60
C GLU A 46 17.90 1.04 -7.33
N VAL A 47 17.62 1.84 -6.29
CA VAL A 47 18.27 1.71 -4.98
C VAL A 47 17.98 0.33 -4.37
N LEU A 48 16.73 -0.14 -4.38
CA LEU A 48 16.39 -1.47 -3.85
C LEU A 48 17.04 -2.59 -4.65
N SER A 49 17.02 -2.51 -5.98
CA SER A 49 17.66 -3.50 -6.86
C SER A 49 19.16 -3.62 -6.57
N THR A 50 19.83 -2.48 -6.44
CA THR A 50 21.26 -2.40 -6.13
C THR A 50 21.54 -2.95 -4.73
N ALA A 51 20.78 -2.51 -3.72
CA ALA A 51 20.96 -2.97 -2.34
C ALA A 51 20.79 -4.50 -2.24
N ASN A 52 19.75 -5.05 -2.86
CA ASN A 52 19.49 -6.49 -2.85
C ASN A 52 20.59 -7.29 -3.56
N THR A 53 21.08 -6.80 -4.71
CA THR A 53 22.18 -7.44 -5.46
C THR A 53 23.47 -7.47 -4.64
N LEU A 54 23.72 -6.42 -3.85
CA LEU A 54 24.90 -6.31 -2.99
C LEU A 54 24.72 -6.95 -1.61
N GLY A 55 23.54 -7.50 -1.29
CA GLY A 55 23.25 -8.06 0.04
C GLY A 55 23.15 -7.01 1.16
N VAL A 56 22.84 -5.75 0.84
CA VAL A 56 22.67 -4.67 1.82
C VAL A 56 21.22 -4.65 2.33
N PRO A 57 20.98 -4.78 3.65
CA PRO A 57 19.62 -4.82 4.18
C PRO A 57 18.96 -3.43 4.18
N VAL A 58 17.81 -3.31 3.52
CA VAL A 58 17.04 -2.06 3.40
C VAL A 58 15.55 -2.23 3.78
N PRO A 59 15.24 -2.79 4.97
CA PRO A 59 13.88 -3.26 5.29
C PRO A 59 12.80 -2.19 5.20
N ALA A 60 13.07 -0.97 5.67
CA ALA A 60 12.12 0.14 5.60
C ALA A 60 11.83 0.57 4.15
N PHE A 61 12.86 0.56 3.29
CA PHE A 61 12.74 0.92 1.87
C PHE A 61 11.99 -0.15 1.08
N SER A 62 12.27 -1.44 1.35
CA SER A 62 11.53 -2.56 0.79
C SER A 62 10.05 -2.50 1.16
N ALA A 63 9.74 -2.45 2.46
CA ALA A 63 8.36 -2.45 2.94
C ALA A 63 7.55 -1.24 2.45
N SER A 64 8.16 -0.06 2.37
CA SER A 64 7.47 1.12 1.86
C SER A 64 7.17 1.04 0.35
N LEU A 65 8.05 0.42 -0.45
CA LEU A 65 7.79 0.22 -1.88
C LEU A 65 6.69 -0.82 -2.09
N ASP A 66 6.74 -1.92 -1.34
CA ASP A 66 5.72 -2.97 -1.37
C ASP A 66 4.34 -2.41 -0.98
N TYR A 67 4.29 -1.55 0.04
CA TYR A 67 3.06 -0.84 0.40
C TYR A 67 2.56 0.06 -0.73
N PHE A 68 3.44 0.86 -1.35
CA PHE A 68 3.05 1.74 -2.47
C PHE A 68 2.49 0.94 -3.65
N ASP A 69 3.15 -0.15 -4.04
CA ASP A 69 2.73 -1.02 -5.14
C ASP A 69 1.45 -1.78 -4.82
N SER A 70 1.28 -2.22 -3.58
CA SER A 70 0.05 -2.87 -3.11
C SER A 70 -1.11 -1.88 -3.12
N TYR A 71 -0.91 -0.68 -2.58
CA TYR A 71 -1.96 0.33 -2.44
C TYR A 71 -2.51 0.82 -3.78
N ARG A 72 -1.66 0.95 -4.80
CA ARG A 72 -2.07 1.42 -6.14
C ARG A 72 -2.65 0.33 -7.04
N ARG A 73 -2.69 -0.93 -6.59
CA ARG A 73 -3.24 -2.06 -7.36
C ARG A 73 -4.69 -2.32 -6.93
N ALA A 74 -5.61 -2.18 -7.88
CA ALA A 74 -7.04 -2.47 -7.65
C ALA A 74 -7.34 -3.96 -7.36
N VAL A 75 -6.50 -4.87 -7.86
CA VAL A 75 -6.61 -6.32 -7.62
C VAL A 75 -5.26 -6.82 -7.14
N LEU A 76 -5.28 -7.48 -6.00
CA LEU A 76 -4.12 -8.08 -5.33
C LEU A 76 -4.31 -9.60 -5.21
N PRO A 77 -3.23 -10.38 -4.99
CA PRO A 77 -3.30 -11.85 -4.95
C PRO A 77 -4.06 -12.44 -3.74
N GLN A 78 -4.72 -11.63 -2.91
CA GLN A 78 -5.55 -12.07 -1.79
C GLN A 78 -6.71 -12.98 -2.21
N ASN A 79 -7.09 -12.96 -3.50
CA ASN A 79 -8.02 -13.95 -4.05
C ASN A 79 -7.50 -15.40 -3.86
N LEU A 80 -6.19 -15.62 -4.00
CA LEU A 80 -5.59 -16.94 -3.76
C LEU A 80 -5.64 -17.30 -2.26
N THR A 81 -5.37 -16.35 -1.37
CA THR A 81 -5.49 -16.57 0.08
C THR A 81 -6.93 -16.93 0.46
N GLN A 82 -7.92 -16.26 -0.13
CA GLN A 82 -9.32 -16.61 0.08
C GLN A 82 -9.65 -18.01 -0.44
N ALA A 83 -9.17 -18.38 -1.63
CA ALA A 83 -9.32 -19.73 -2.16
C ALA A 83 -8.68 -20.80 -1.26
N GLN A 84 -7.46 -20.56 -0.76
CA GLN A 84 -6.79 -21.47 0.17
C GLN A 84 -7.60 -21.67 1.44
N ARG A 85 -8.11 -20.59 2.05
CA ARG A 85 -8.94 -20.66 3.26
C ARG A 85 -10.23 -21.43 3.03
N ASP A 86 -10.90 -21.20 1.90
CA ASP A 86 -12.11 -21.93 1.55
C ASP A 86 -11.81 -23.42 1.34
N TYR A 87 -10.70 -23.72 0.67
CA TYR A 87 -10.26 -25.08 0.38
C TYR A 87 -10.01 -25.92 1.64
N PHE A 88 -9.20 -25.45 2.59
CA PHE A 88 -8.84 -26.27 3.75
C PHE A 88 -9.82 -26.16 4.93
N GLY A 89 -10.69 -25.16 4.94
CA GLY A 89 -11.46 -24.79 6.14
C GLY A 89 -12.89 -24.32 5.89
N ALA A 90 -13.41 -24.43 4.65
CA ALA A 90 -14.75 -23.98 4.28
C ALA A 90 -15.07 -22.55 4.73
N HIS A 91 -14.05 -21.68 4.72
CA HIS A 91 -14.13 -20.31 5.22
C HIS A 91 -14.91 -19.35 4.33
N THR A 92 -15.39 -19.82 3.17
CA THR A 92 -16.09 -19.05 2.13
C THR A 92 -15.27 -17.88 1.58
N TYR A 93 -15.76 -17.31 0.47
CA TYR A 93 -15.21 -16.10 -0.14
C TYR A 93 -16.28 -15.30 -0.88
N GLU A 94 -16.02 -14.01 -1.10
CA GLU A 94 -16.84 -13.16 -1.96
C GLU A 94 -16.33 -13.18 -3.41
N ARG A 95 -17.24 -13.01 -4.36
CA ARG A 95 -16.92 -12.95 -5.79
C ARG A 95 -17.11 -11.54 -6.35
N THR A 96 -16.26 -11.15 -7.30
CA THR A 96 -16.33 -9.81 -7.93
C THR A 96 -17.49 -9.64 -8.90
N ASP A 97 -18.12 -10.73 -9.35
CA ASP A 97 -19.29 -10.72 -10.23
C ASP A 97 -20.64 -10.76 -9.47
N LYS A 98 -20.60 -10.69 -8.14
CA LYS A 98 -21.77 -10.82 -7.25
C LYS A 98 -21.92 -9.60 -6.36
N ALA A 99 -23.09 -9.44 -5.75
CA ALA A 99 -23.28 -8.34 -4.81
C ALA A 99 -22.35 -8.51 -3.62
N ARG A 100 -21.80 -7.39 -3.14
CA ARG A 100 -20.88 -7.39 -1.99
C ARG A 100 -21.58 -7.96 -0.75
N GLY A 101 -20.88 -8.81 -0.01
CA GLY A 101 -21.41 -9.52 1.15
C GLY A 101 -22.05 -10.87 0.86
N GLU A 102 -22.24 -11.25 -0.42
CA GLU A 102 -22.59 -12.63 -0.77
C GLU A 102 -21.39 -13.56 -0.58
N SER A 103 -21.58 -14.64 0.19
CA SER A 103 -20.54 -15.63 0.50
C SER A 103 -20.74 -16.91 -0.30
N PHE A 104 -19.64 -17.45 -0.82
CA PHE A 104 -19.61 -18.67 -1.63
C PHE A 104 -18.64 -19.66 -1.02
N HIS A 105 -19.03 -20.94 -1.00
CA HIS A 105 -18.15 -22.07 -0.76
C HIS A 105 -18.04 -22.87 -2.06
N ALA A 106 -16.84 -23.33 -2.41
CA ALA A 106 -16.65 -24.25 -3.52
C ALA A 106 -16.36 -25.66 -2.98
N GLU A 107 -16.94 -26.69 -3.60
CA GLU A 107 -16.44 -28.05 -3.45
C GLU A 107 -15.21 -28.20 -4.35
N TRP A 108 -14.05 -28.33 -3.71
CA TRP A 108 -12.76 -28.38 -4.41
C TRP A 108 -12.36 -29.80 -4.85
N PHE A 109 -13.12 -30.82 -4.43
CA PHE A 109 -12.90 -32.25 -4.69
C PHE A 109 -14.21 -32.98 -4.92
#